data_AF-A0A7C7EFC0-F1
#
_entry.id   AF-A0A7C7EFC0-F1
#
_cell.length_a   1.000
_cell.length_b   1.000
_cell.length_c   1.000
_cell.angle_alpha   90.00
_cell.angle_beta   90.00
_cell.angle_gamma   90.00
#
_symmetry.space_group_name_H-M   'P 1'
#
loop_
_entity.id
_entity.type
_entity.pdbx_description
1 polymer ?
#
loop_
_entity_poly.entity_id
_entity_poly.type
_entity_poly.pdbx_seq_one_letter_code
_entity_poly.pdbx_strand_id
1 'polypeptide(L)'
;MALIPVTRLTSGINTQTDSTSRENAVEKAINKLTGDDPTQDSVLIGNVPKLWPELSKYENDTSGSGSPDIISVPPPQFIWNQASFPAGQVQYFAQAYQIESGDQHVVFVAVFADNAHELYIEEYTPEGEFAQRITPEDGLTDGLMVASASLTDDTDFPFNWQKVRLWSSSFEPLNADGYLVISFKAINYDAIDSVNPAGLAYLVDVYREEEG
;
A
#
# COMPACT_ATOMS: atom_id res chain seq x y z
N MET A 1 -13.30 23.53 -10.36
CA MET A 1 -13.08 22.07 -10.33
C MET A 1 -13.05 21.65 -8.88
N ALA A 2 -14.04 20.86 -8.46
CA ALA A 2 -14.13 20.34 -7.11
C ALA A 2 -13.52 18.93 -7.07
N LEU A 3 -12.86 18.58 -5.97
CA LEU A 3 -12.41 17.22 -5.70
C LEU A 3 -13.46 16.52 -4.84
N ILE A 4 -14.01 15.43 -5.38
CA ILE A 4 -14.96 14.56 -4.70
C ILE A 4 -14.18 13.38 -4.12
N PRO A 5 -14.25 13.12 -2.81
CA PRO A 5 -13.66 11.91 -2.23
C PRO A 5 -14.30 10.67 -2.85
N VAL A 6 -13.48 9.73 -3.31
CA VAL A 6 -13.93 8.46 -3.89
C VAL A 6 -13.74 7.33 -2.89
N THR A 7 -12.49 7.15 -2.44
CA THR A 7 -12.17 6.07 -1.50
C THR A 7 -10.87 6.35 -0.75
N ARG A 8 -10.70 5.67 0.39
CA ARG A 8 -9.40 5.51 1.06
C ARG A 8 -9.12 4.03 1.22
N LEU A 9 -7.98 3.62 0.70
CA LEU A 9 -7.42 2.30 0.91
C LEU A 9 -6.38 2.38 2.02
N THR A 10 -6.49 1.50 3.00
CA THR A 10 -5.49 1.38 4.07
C THR A 10 -5.01 -0.05 4.19
N SER A 11 -3.73 -0.21 4.49
CA SER A 11 -3.17 -1.51 4.82
C SER A 11 -3.91 -2.17 5.99
N GLY A 12 -4.22 -3.45 5.84
CA GLY A 12 -4.91 -4.25 6.85
C GLY A 12 -5.18 -5.66 6.33
N ILE A 13 -6.07 -6.39 7.00
CA ILE A 13 -6.39 -7.79 6.62
C ILE A 13 -6.99 -7.94 5.22
N ASN A 14 -7.46 -6.85 4.58
CA ASN A 14 -7.97 -6.90 3.21
C ASN A 14 -6.87 -6.74 2.15
N THR A 15 -5.66 -6.36 2.56
CA THR A 15 -4.50 -6.31 1.65
C THR A 15 -4.09 -7.74 1.32
N GLN A 16 -4.00 -8.06 0.03
CA GLN A 16 -3.55 -9.36 -0.45
C GLN A 16 -2.04 -9.46 -0.42
N THR A 17 -1.51 -10.67 -0.23
CA THR A 17 -0.08 -10.93 -0.17
C THR A 17 0.34 -12.13 -1.02
N ASP A 18 1.57 -12.11 -1.51
CA ASP A 18 2.21 -13.22 -2.20
C ASP A 18 3.72 -13.18 -1.93
N SER A 19 4.36 -14.35 -1.85
CA SER A 19 5.81 -14.45 -1.59
C SER A 19 6.65 -14.73 -2.84
N THR A 20 6.01 -14.87 -3.99
CA THR A 20 6.65 -15.32 -5.24
C THR A 20 6.68 -14.22 -6.29
N SER A 21 5.59 -13.48 -6.48
CA SER A 21 5.55 -12.41 -7.48
C SER A 21 4.56 -11.30 -7.13
N ARG A 22 4.79 -10.13 -7.72
CA ARG A 22 3.89 -8.97 -7.63
C ARG A 22 2.61 -9.22 -8.43
N GLU A 23 2.76 -9.86 -9.58
CA GLU A 23 1.68 -10.20 -10.50
C GLU A 23 0.64 -11.09 -9.80
N ASN A 24 1.08 -12.09 -9.02
CA ASN A 24 0.18 -12.94 -8.23
C ASN A 24 -0.54 -12.17 -7.13
N ALA A 25 0.16 -11.23 -6.45
CA ALA A 25 -0.48 -10.39 -5.44
C ALA A 25 -1.58 -9.51 -6.06
N VAL A 26 -1.30 -8.93 -7.23
CA VAL A 26 -2.27 -8.12 -8.00
C VAL A 26 -3.48 -8.96 -8.42
N GLU A 27 -3.26 -10.13 -9.00
CA GLU A 27 -4.34 -11.05 -9.40
C GLU A 27 -5.23 -11.39 -8.19
N LYS A 28 -4.63 -11.77 -7.05
CA LYS A 28 -5.38 -12.01 -5.80
C LYS A 28 -6.19 -10.79 -5.35
N ALA A 29 -5.65 -9.57 -5.50
CA ALA A 29 -6.33 -8.34 -5.10
C ALA A 29 -7.56 -8.05 -5.97
N ILE A 30 -7.48 -8.32 -7.27
CA ILE A 30 -8.62 -8.22 -8.19
C ILE A 30 -9.64 -9.32 -7.87
N ASN A 31 -9.20 -10.57 -7.73
CA ASN A 31 -10.04 -11.71 -7.38
C ASN A 31 -10.81 -11.47 -6.06
N LYS A 32 -10.19 -10.79 -5.09
CA LYS A 32 -10.85 -10.42 -3.83
C LYS A 32 -12.07 -9.51 -4.03
N LEU A 33 -12.04 -8.62 -5.03
CA LEU A 33 -13.17 -7.74 -5.35
C LEU A 33 -14.28 -8.48 -6.11
N THR A 34 -13.91 -9.39 -7.01
CA THR A 34 -14.87 -10.16 -7.82
C THR A 34 -15.47 -11.36 -7.07
N GLY A 35 -14.86 -11.77 -5.96
CA GLY A 35 -15.27 -12.94 -5.18
C GLY A 35 -14.71 -14.26 -5.74
N ASP A 36 -13.64 -14.19 -6.52
CA ASP A 36 -12.96 -15.34 -7.12
C ASP A 36 -11.83 -15.85 -6.21
N ASP A 37 -11.48 -17.13 -6.37
CA ASP A 37 -10.34 -17.78 -5.69
C ASP A 37 -9.19 -18.03 -6.69
N PRO A 38 -7.92 -18.00 -6.24
CA PRO A 38 -7.48 -17.90 -4.85
C PRO A 38 -7.27 -16.46 -4.36
N THR A 39 -7.51 -16.24 -3.07
CA THR A 39 -7.11 -15.03 -2.33
C THR A 39 -6.13 -15.39 -1.20
N GLN A 40 -5.33 -14.43 -0.74
CA GLN A 40 -4.48 -14.59 0.44
C GLN A 40 -4.32 -13.26 1.15
N ASP A 41 -5.03 -13.11 2.25
CA ASP A 41 -4.99 -11.94 3.10
C ASP A 41 -3.64 -11.83 3.84
N SER A 42 -3.14 -10.60 3.95
CA SER A 42 -2.02 -10.27 4.83
C SER A 42 -2.41 -10.46 6.30
N VAL A 43 -1.41 -10.62 7.16
CA VAL A 43 -1.63 -10.70 8.61
C VAL A 43 -1.24 -9.40 9.29
N LEU A 44 -1.97 -9.06 10.35
CA LEU A 44 -1.62 -7.95 11.23
C LEU A 44 -0.46 -8.37 12.13
N ILE A 45 0.58 -7.52 12.18
CA ILE A 45 1.80 -7.80 12.94
C ILE A 45 1.97 -6.91 14.18
N GLY A 46 1.10 -5.91 14.32
CA GLY A 46 1.16 -4.92 15.40
C GLY A 46 2.27 -3.90 15.21
N ASN A 47 2.30 -2.90 16.11
CA ASN A 47 3.40 -1.96 16.20
C ASN A 47 4.56 -2.58 17.00
N VAL A 48 5.79 -2.18 16.68
CA VAL A 48 6.98 -2.55 17.45
C VAL A 48 7.28 -1.45 18.47
N PRO A 49 6.96 -1.67 19.76
CA PRO A 49 6.97 -0.61 20.76
C PRO A 49 8.35 0.01 20.90
N LYS A 50 8.40 1.34 21.03
CA LYS A 50 9.62 2.16 21.20
C LYS A 50 10.52 2.24 19.95
N LEU A 51 10.19 1.55 18.86
CA LEU A 51 10.87 1.71 17.58
C LEU A 51 9.98 2.47 16.60
N TRP A 52 8.79 1.94 16.31
CA TRP A 52 7.92 2.52 15.29
C TRP A 52 6.98 3.59 15.83
N PRO A 53 6.68 4.62 15.03
CA PRO A 53 5.55 5.50 15.32
C PRO A 53 4.24 4.69 15.31
N GLU A 54 3.33 5.03 16.21
CA GLU A 54 1.96 4.48 16.19
C GLU A 54 1.06 5.40 15.35
N LEU A 55 0.31 4.81 14.43
CA LEU A 55 -0.74 5.51 13.69
C LEU A 55 -2.05 5.39 14.47
N SER A 56 -2.46 6.48 15.11
CA SER A 56 -3.67 6.50 15.96
C SER A 56 -4.54 7.69 15.56
N LYS A 57 -5.87 7.53 15.65
CA LYS A 57 -6.81 8.66 15.56
C LYS A 57 -6.66 9.55 16.80
N TYR A 58 -7.07 10.82 16.68
CA TYR A 58 -7.20 11.68 17.85
C TYR A 58 -8.25 11.09 18.82
N GLU A 59 -8.00 11.19 20.12
CA GLU A 59 -8.88 10.62 21.16
C GLU A 59 -10.32 11.18 21.09
N ASN A 60 -10.47 12.41 20.60
CA ASN A 60 -11.74 13.10 20.42
C ASN A 60 -12.16 13.21 18.95
N ASP A 61 -11.63 12.35 18.08
CA ASP A 61 -12.03 12.30 16.68
C ASP A 61 -13.46 11.74 16.54
N THR A 62 -14.41 12.64 16.28
CA THR A 62 -15.80 12.28 15.96
C THR A 62 -16.04 12.16 14.46
N SER A 63 -14.98 12.29 13.64
CA SER A 63 -15.11 12.19 12.19
C SER A 63 -15.49 10.75 11.78
N GLY A 64 -16.34 10.63 10.76
CA GLY A 64 -16.85 9.33 10.30
C GLY A 64 -18.08 8.80 11.04
N SER A 65 -18.57 9.46 12.10
CA SER A 65 -19.88 9.13 12.68
C SER A 65 -21.02 9.63 11.77
N GLY A 66 -21.30 8.89 10.70
CA GLY A 66 -22.45 9.14 9.82
C GLY A 66 -22.14 9.66 8.41
N SER A 67 -20.88 9.69 7.98
CA SER A 67 -20.51 9.96 6.58
C SER A 67 -19.92 8.69 5.97
N PRO A 68 -20.42 8.23 4.81
CA PRO A 68 -19.67 7.31 3.97
C PRO A 68 -18.49 8.07 3.32
N ASP A 69 -17.64 7.34 2.60
CA ASP A 69 -16.67 7.83 1.60
C ASP A 69 -15.19 7.67 2.01
N ILE A 70 -14.63 8.48 2.90
CA ILE A 70 -13.16 8.40 3.15
C ILE A 70 -12.75 8.52 4.63
N ILE A 71 -13.65 9.08 5.43
CA ILE A 71 -13.38 9.51 6.81
C ILE A 71 -13.65 8.37 7.82
N SER A 72 -14.53 7.44 7.44
CA SER A 72 -14.87 6.26 8.23
C SER A 72 -13.86 5.12 8.14
N VAL A 73 -12.89 5.19 7.21
CA VAL A 73 -11.88 4.14 7.02
C VAL A 73 -10.94 4.09 8.24
N PRO A 74 -10.65 2.91 8.80
CA PRO A 74 -9.69 2.77 9.90
C PRO A 74 -8.29 3.29 9.54
N PRO A 75 -7.45 3.67 10.52
CA PRO A 75 -6.05 3.96 10.26
C PRO A 75 -5.30 2.77 9.65
N PRO A 76 -4.23 3.01 8.87
CA PRO A 76 -3.35 1.95 8.38
C PRO A 76 -2.83 1.07 9.51
N GLN A 77 -2.86 -0.24 9.29
CA GLN A 77 -2.28 -1.22 10.19
C GLN A 77 -0.99 -1.77 9.59
N PHE A 78 -0.03 -2.08 10.44
CA PHE A 78 1.19 -2.77 10.01
C PHE A 78 0.84 -4.21 9.60
N ILE A 79 1.22 -4.56 8.37
CA ILE A 79 0.94 -5.86 7.76
C ILE A 79 2.22 -6.56 7.32
N TRP A 80 2.14 -7.90 7.26
CA TRP A 80 3.12 -8.76 6.60
C TRP A 80 2.45 -10.04 6.08
N ASN A 81 3.21 -11.02 5.59
CA ASN A 81 2.65 -12.29 5.13
C ASN A 81 2.41 -13.31 6.27
N GLN A 82 3.09 -13.13 7.40
CA GLN A 82 2.97 -13.98 8.60
C GLN A 82 3.46 -13.22 9.84
N ALA A 83 3.09 -13.69 11.04
CA ALA A 83 3.49 -13.08 12.32
C ALA A 83 4.90 -13.50 12.78
N SER A 84 5.70 -14.03 11.86
CA SER A 84 7.13 -14.27 12.02
C SER A 84 7.88 -13.42 10.99
N PHE A 85 9.06 -12.92 11.34
CA PHE A 85 9.81 -11.97 10.52
C PHE A 85 11.15 -12.55 10.07
N PRO A 86 11.18 -13.54 9.14
CA PRO A 86 12.43 -14.02 8.59
C PRO A 86 13.21 -12.86 7.96
N ALA A 87 14.48 -12.74 8.34
CA ALA A 87 15.43 -11.83 7.71
C ALA A 87 15.62 -12.17 6.22
N GLY A 88 15.87 -11.15 5.40
CA GLY A 88 16.09 -11.25 3.96
C GLY A 88 14.83 -11.55 3.13
N GLN A 89 13.65 -11.62 3.74
CA GLN A 89 12.43 -12.01 3.06
C GLN A 89 11.85 -10.87 2.22
N VAL A 90 11.61 -11.14 0.94
CA VAL A 90 10.81 -10.28 0.06
C VAL A 90 9.36 -10.72 0.11
N GLN A 91 8.46 -9.75 0.18
CA GLN A 91 7.01 -9.97 0.10
C GLN A 91 6.37 -8.99 -0.88
N TYR A 92 5.33 -9.48 -1.54
CA TYR A 92 4.49 -8.70 -2.42
C TYR A 92 3.14 -8.46 -1.77
N PHE A 93 2.63 -7.25 -1.91
CA PHE A 93 1.33 -6.84 -1.39
C PHE A 93 0.53 -6.17 -2.49
N ALA A 94 -0.78 -6.34 -2.47
CA ALA A 94 -1.65 -5.57 -3.34
C ALA A 94 -3.03 -5.34 -2.74
N GLN A 95 -3.65 -4.25 -3.14
CA GLN A 95 -5.04 -3.93 -2.86
C GLN A 95 -5.64 -3.28 -4.09
N ALA A 96 -6.86 -3.68 -4.44
CA ALA A 96 -7.57 -3.16 -5.60
C ALA A 96 -8.78 -2.33 -5.16
N TYR A 97 -9.17 -1.40 -6.03
CA TYR A 97 -10.41 -0.65 -5.98
C TYR A 97 -11.02 -0.64 -7.38
N GLN A 98 -12.33 -0.86 -7.48
CA GLN A 98 -13.02 -0.78 -8.77
C GLN A 98 -13.28 0.69 -9.12
N ILE A 99 -12.83 1.12 -10.29
CA ILE A 99 -13.10 2.44 -10.84
C ILE A 99 -14.57 2.50 -11.26
N GLU A 100 -15.23 3.63 -10.98
CA GLU A 100 -16.67 3.82 -11.25
C GLU A 100 -16.95 5.03 -12.17
N SER A 101 -15.91 5.69 -12.67
CA SER A 101 -16.03 6.82 -13.59
C SER A 101 -14.79 6.94 -14.48
N GLY A 102 -14.97 7.45 -15.70
CA GLY A 102 -13.88 7.85 -16.60
C GLY A 102 -13.35 9.26 -16.35
N ASP A 103 -13.92 10.01 -15.40
CA ASP A 103 -13.43 11.36 -15.06
C ASP A 103 -11.98 11.32 -14.55
N GLN A 104 -11.31 12.47 -14.58
CA GLN A 104 -9.97 12.59 -14.00
C GLN A 104 -9.97 12.30 -12.50
N HIS A 105 -8.99 11.51 -12.06
CA HIS A 105 -8.78 11.15 -10.66
C HIS A 105 -7.48 11.75 -10.13
N VAL A 106 -7.40 11.92 -8.81
CA VAL A 106 -6.19 12.32 -8.09
C VAL A 106 -5.94 11.31 -6.97
N VAL A 107 -4.72 10.80 -6.90
CA VAL A 107 -4.27 9.88 -5.86
C VAL A 107 -3.26 10.55 -4.95
N PHE A 108 -3.39 10.32 -3.65
CA PHE A 108 -2.41 10.69 -2.63
C PHE A 108 -2.04 9.45 -1.85
N VAL A 109 -0.74 9.21 -1.64
CA VAL A 109 -0.25 8.05 -0.90
C VAL A 109 0.68 8.47 0.21
N ALA A 110 0.55 7.80 1.37
CA ALA A 110 1.56 7.77 2.41
C ALA A 110 1.97 6.33 2.70
N VAL A 111 3.28 6.07 2.74
CA VAL A 111 3.83 4.73 2.98
C VAL A 111 4.87 4.78 4.09
N PHE A 112 4.72 3.86 5.04
CA PHE A 112 5.76 3.43 5.94
C PHE A 112 6.19 2.02 5.53
N ALA A 113 7.51 1.78 5.50
CA ALA A 113 8.07 0.44 5.46
C ALA A 113 9.22 0.38 6.47
N ASP A 114 9.38 -0.75 7.15
CA ASP A 114 10.47 -0.91 8.12
C ASP A 114 11.85 -0.83 7.45
N ASN A 115 12.00 -1.38 6.23
CA ASN A 115 13.28 -1.40 5.55
C ASN A 115 13.21 -0.79 4.15
N ALA A 116 12.79 -1.55 3.14
CA ALA A 116 12.69 -1.03 1.78
C ALA A 116 11.44 -1.51 1.08
N HIS A 117 10.96 -0.68 0.15
CA HIS A 117 9.82 -1.02 -0.70
C HIS A 117 9.92 -0.37 -2.09
N GLU A 118 9.23 -0.98 -3.02
CA GLU A 118 8.86 -0.43 -4.33
C GLU A 118 7.33 -0.36 -4.37
N LEU A 119 6.76 0.79 -4.69
CA LEU A 119 5.32 1.03 -4.85
C LEU A 119 4.98 1.22 -6.34
N TYR A 120 3.92 0.54 -6.78
CA TYR A 120 3.29 0.71 -8.08
C TYR A 120 1.81 1.05 -7.91
N ILE A 121 1.33 2.05 -8.63
CA ILE A 121 -0.09 2.34 -8.79
C ILE A 121 -0.41 2.18 -10.27
N GLU A 122 -1.30 1.25 -10.57
CA GLU A 122 -1.57 0.77 -11.92
C GLU A 122 -3.07 0.60 -12.12
N GLU A 123 -3.50 0.78 -13.36
CA GLU A 123 -4.85 0.46 -13.80
C GLU A 123 -4.86 -0.89 -14.51
N TYR A 124 -5.87 -1.69 -14.21
CA TYR A 124 -6.17 -2.95 -14.88
C TYR A 124 -7.56 -2.88 -15.52
N THR A 125 -7.74 -3.59 -16.64
CA THR A 125 -9.04 -3.71 -17.31
C THR A 125 -10.04 -4.49 -16.44
N PRO A 126 -11.35 -4.47 -16.75
CA PRO A 126 -12.34 -5.30 -16.06
C PRO A 126 -12.02 -6.80 -16.10
N GLU A 127 -11.31 -7.27 -17.12
CA GLU A 127 -10.82 -8.65 -17.27
C GLU A 127 -9.53 -8.94 -16.48
N GLY A 128 -8.95 -7.94 -15.81
CA GLY A 128 -7.73 -8.08 -15.02
C GLY A 128 -6.43 -7.98 -15.82
N GLU A 129 -6.47 -7.44 -17.04
CA GLU A 129 -5.26 -7.19 -17.84
C GLU A 129 -4.64 -5.83 -17.50
N PHE A 130 -3.32 -5.69 -17.53
CA PHE A 130 -2.66 -4.41 -17.28
C PHE A 130 -3.05 -3.38 -18.35
N ALA A 131 -3.57 -2.22 -17.93
CA ALA A 131 -3.98 -1.14 -18.82
C ALA A 131 -2.96 0.00 -18.87
N GLN A 132 -2.63 0.58 -17.72
CA GLN A 132 -1.64 1.66 -17.64
C GLN A 132 -0.96 1.72 -16.26
N ARG A 133 0.16 2.44 -16.21
CA ARG A 133 0.90 2.73 -14.97
C ARG A 133 0.78 4.21 -14.65
N ILE A 134 0.37 4.51 -13.41
CA ILE A 134 0.18 5.88 -12.88
C ILE A 134 1.47 6.37 -12.19
N THR A 135 2.23 5.46 -11.57
CA THR A 135 3.59 5.74 -11.07
C THR A 135 4.62 5.84 -12.20
N PRO A 136 5.87 6.28 -11.94
CA PRO A 136 6.97 6.14 -12.91
C PRO A 136 7.21 4.69 -13.34
N GLU A 137 7.89 4.49 -14.48
CA GLU A 137 8.13 3.16 -15.07
C GLU A 137 8.78 2.18 -14.09
N ASP A 138 9.80 2.62 -13.35
CA ASP A 138 10.49 1.77 -12.37
C ASP A 138 9.74 1.63 -11.03
N GLY A 139 8.59 2.28 -10.88
CA GLY A 139 7.88 2.43 -9.61
C GLY A 139 8.45 3.53 -8.73
N LEU A 140 7.87 3.70 -7.56
CA LEU A 140 8.36 4.59 -6.51
C LEU A 140 9.19 3.78 -5.53
N THR A 141 10.48 4.06 -5.45
CA THR A 141 11.42 3.25 -4.68
C THR A 141 11.81 3.94 -3.37
N ASP A 142 11.95 3.15 -2.30
CA ASP A 142 12.51 3.59 -1.05
C ASP A 142 13.45 2.54 -0.45
N GLY A 143 14.69 2.93 -0.18
CA GLY A 143 15.75 2.02 0.23
C GLY A 143 16.21 1.07 -0.89
N LEU A 144 17.16 0.20 -0.57
CA LEU A 144 17.67 -0.79 -1.51
C LEU A 144 16.95 -2.12 -1.34
N MET A 145 16.55 -2.76 -2.43
CA MET A 145 15.93 -4.09 -2.39
C MET A 145 16.97 -5.22 -2.27
N VAL A 146 17.87 -5.10 -1.28
CA VAL A 146 18.97 -6.03 -1.01
C VAL A 146 18.98 -6.37 0.48
N ALA A 147 18.98 -7.65 0.83
CA ALA A 147 18.85 -8.12 2.22
C ALA A 147 19.93 -7.55 3.16
N SER A 148 21.17 -7.41 2.69
CA SER A 148 22.29 -6.91 3.48
C SER A 148 22.34 -5.39 3.63
N ALA A 149 21.38 -4.64 3.10
CA ALA A 149 21.45 -3.18 3.06
C ALA A 149 21.47 -2.54 4.46
N SER A 150 20.91 -3.19 5.49
CA SER A 150 21.08 -2.78 6.89
C SER A 150 22.55 -2.78 7.38
N LEU A 151 23.42 -3.53 6.70
CA LEU A 151 24.85 -3.66 7.04
C LEU A 151 25.71 -2.64 6.31
N THR A 152 25.24 -2.12 5.19
CA THR A 152 26.05 -1.37 4.23
C THR A 152 25.50 0.00 3.87
N ASP A 153 24.18 0.17 3.82
CA ASP A 153 23.53 1.33 3.21
C ASP A 153 22.58 2.04 4.18
N ASP A 154 21.74 1.30 4.91
CA ASP A 154 20.82 1.84 5.93
C ASP A 154 21.49 1.80 7.32
N THR A 155 22.66 2.43 7.43
CA THR A 155 23.52 2.37 8.62
C THR A 155 23.52 3.66 9.45
N ASP A 156 22.93 4.74 8.93
CA ASP A 156 22.94 6.07 9.54
C ASP A 156 21.53 6.70 9.58
N PHE A 157 21.29 7.53 10.61
CA PHE A 157 20.04 8.24 10.79
C PHE A 157 19.81 9.35 9.74
N PRO A 158 18.55 9.59 9.28
CA PRO A 158 17.38 8.77 9.58
C PRO A 158 17.38 7.46 8.80
N PHE A 159 17.10 6.36 9.51
CA PHE A 159 16.90 5.04 8.92
C PHE A 159 15.61 4.98 8.10
N ASN A 160 15.43 3.96 7.27
CA ASN A 160 14.23 3.86 6.45
C ASN A 160 12.94 3.74 7.27
N TRP A 161 12.92 2.96 8.36
CA TRP A 161 11.78 2.90 9.29
C TRP A 161 11.49 4.24 9.99
N GLN A 162 12.35 5.25 9.89
CA GLN A 162 12.07 6.58 10.45
C GLN A 162 11.40 7.52 9.45
N LYS A 163 11.12 7.02 8.25
CA LYS A 163 10.63 7.83 7.15
C LYS A 163 9.24 7.37 6.74
N VAL A 164 8.40 8.37 6.44
CA VAL A 164 7.12 8.16 5.76
C VAL A 164 7.24 8.80 4.39
N ARG A 165 7.02 8.01 3.33
CA ARG A 165 7.05 8.48 1.95
C ARG A 165 5.70 9.02 1.56
N LEU A 166 5.70 10.13 0.84
CA LEU A 166 4.50 10.77 0.32
C LEU A 166 4.64 10.91 -1.19
N TRP A 167 3.56 10.65 -1.91
CA TRP A 167 3.48 10.90 -3.35
C TRP A 167 2.05 11.22 -3.74
N SER A 168 1.88 11.94 -4.85
CA SER A 168 0.58 12.23 -5.42
C SER A 168 0.68 12.43 -6.92
N SER A 169 -0.38 12.05 -7.65
CA SER A 169 -0.52 12.34 -9.08
C SER A 169 -2.00 12.41 -9.45
N SER A 170 -2.29 13.07 -10.57
CA SER A 170 -3.55 12.86 -11.28
C SER A 170 -3.39 11.76 -12.34
N PHE A 171 -4.51 11.16 -12.74
CA PHE A 171 -4.58 10.27 -13.90
C PHE A 171 -6.01 10.29 -14.47
N GLU A 172 -6.14 9.96 -15.75
CA GLU A 172 -7.43 9.73 -16.40
C GLU A 172 -7.57 8.21 -16.63
N PRO A 173 -8.61 7.55 -16.08
CA PRO A 173 -8.81 6.12 -16.30
C PRO A 173 -8.97 5.79 -17.79
N LEU A 174 -8.33 4.71 -18.24
CA LEU A 174 -8.58 4.17 -19.59
C LEU A 174 -9.87 3.33 -19.65
N ASN A 175 -10.28 2.76 -18.51
CA ASN A 175 -11.45 1.94 -18.34
C ASN A 175 -12.27 2.45 -17.14
N ALA A 176 -13.48 2.95 -17.41
CA ALA A 176 -14.37 3.51 -16.39
C ALA A 176 -14.95 2.47 -15.40
N ASP A 177 -14.71 1.18 -15.66
CA ASP A 177 -15.12 0.01 -14.89
C ASP A 177 -13.94 -0.92 -14.55
N GLY A 178 -12.71 -0.48 -14.82
CA GLY A 178 -11.49 -1.21 -14.50
C GLY A 178 -11.13 -1.20 -13.02
N TYR A 179 -9.90 -1.58 -12.69
CA TYR A 179 -9.40 -1.61 -11.32
C TYR A 179 -8.19 -0.70 -11.17
N LEU A 180 -8.21 0.15 -10.14
CA LEU A 180 -7.01 0.79 -9.63
C LEU A 180 -6.36 -0.17 -8.62
N VAL A 181 -5.12 -0.59 -8.91
CA VAL A 181 -4.37 -1.52 -8.06
C VAL A 181 -3.13 -0.83 -7.49
N ILE A 182 -3.03 -0.89 -6.17
CA ILE A 182 -1.90 -0.40 -5.38
C ILE A 182 -1.11 -1.65 -5.01
N SER A 183 0.12 -1.77 -5.51
CA SER A 183 0.97 -2.93 -5.22
C SER A 183 2.33 -2.52 -4.69
N PHE A 184 2.88 -3.37 -3.83
CA PHE A 184 4.17 -3.20 -3.22
C PHE A 184 5.02 -4.44 -3.41
N LYS A 185 6.32 -4.23 -3.54
CA LYS A 185 7.34 -5.22 -3.21
C LYS A 185 8.13 -4.67 -2.04
N ALA A 186 8.11 -5.35 -0.91
CA ALA A 186 8.81 -4.95 0.31
C ALA A 186 9.82 -6.02 0.70
N ILE A 187 10.90 -5.62 1.36
CA ILE A 187 11.92 -6.53 1.87
C ILE A 187 12.12 -6.31 3.36
N ASN A 188 12.31 -7.40 4.10
CA ASN A 188 12.85 -7.39 5.45
C ASN A 188 14.38 -7.60 5.37
N TYR A 189 15.19 -6.65 5.81
CA TYR A 189 16.65 -6.75 5.82
C TYR A 189 17.15 -7.80 6.80
N ASP A 190 18.43 -8.14 6.66
CA ASP A 190 19.16 -8.91 7.66
C ASP A 190 19.33 -8.08 8.94
N ALA A 191 19.08 -8.69 10.09
CA ALA A 191 19.27 -8.03 11.38
C ALA A 191 20.65 -8.35 11.94
N ILE A 192 21.43 -7.33 12.33
CA ILE A 192 22.69 -7.55 13.08
C ILE A 192 22.38 -7.90 14.54
N ASP A 193 21.51 -7.10 15.16
CA ASP A 193 21.18 -7.17 16.59
C ASP A 193 19.64 -7.06 16.78
N SER A 194 19.12 -7.67 17.85
CA SER A 194 17.76 -8.18 18.00
C SER A 194 16.58 -7.23 17.68
N VAL A 195 15.62 -7.79 16.92
CA VAL A 195 14.31 -7.29 16.43
C VAL A 195 14.42 -6.39 15.19
N ASN A 196 14.42 -7.02 14.01
CA ASN A 196 14.08 -6.38 12.72
C ASN A 196 12.68 -6.88 12.32
N PRO A 197 11.62 -6.17 12.75
CA PRO A 197 10.26 -6.57 12.43
C PRO A 197 10.01 -6.16 10.97
N ALA A 198 9.73 -7.11 10.09
CA ALA A 198 9.21 -6.73 8.79
C ALA A 198 7.92 -5.92 8.98
N GLY A 199 7.64 -4.94 8.13
CA GLY A 199 6.39 -4.20 8.24
C GLY A 199 6.15 -3.23 7.11
N LEU A 200 4.92 -3.22 6.62
CA LEU A 200 4.40 -2.25 5.67
C LEU A 200 3.13 -1.64 6.25
N ALA A 201 2.99 -0.32 6.17
CA ALA A 201 1.73 0.35 6.44
C ALA A 201 1.54 1.47 5.41
N TYR A 202 0.33 1.59 4.85
CA TYR A 202 0.05 2.61 3.85
C TYR A 202 -1.39 3.11 3.92
N LEU A 203 -1.58 4.34 3.46
CA LEU A 203 -2.89 4.87 3.08
C LEU A 203 -2.80 5.43 1.66
N VAL A 204 -3.87 5.21 0.88
CA VAL A 204 -4.06 5.81 -0.43
C VAL A 204 -5.44 6.45 -0.47
N ASP A 205 -5.47 7.76 -0.66
CA ASP A 205 -6.69 8.51 -0.89
C ASP A 205 -6.88 8.70 -2.38
N VAL A 206 -8.09 8.44 -2.86
CA VAL A 206 -8.50 8.65 -4.24
C VAL A 206 -9.62 9.69 -4.25
N TYR A 207 -9.45 10.70 -5.10
CA TYR A 207 -10.45 11.74 -5.37
C TYR A 207 -10.76 11.75 -6.87
N ARG A 208 -11.93 12.25 -7.21
CA ARG A 208 -12.37 12.50 -8.58
C ARG A 208 -12.56 13.99 -8.79
N GLU A 209 -12.14 14.49 -9.95
CA GLU A 209 -12.39 15.86 -10.36
C GLU A 209 -13.79 15.95 -11.00
N GLU A 210 -14.63 16.84 -10.49
CA GLU A 210 -15.93 17.13 -11.10
C GLU A 210 -15.76 18.21 -12.19
N GLU A 211 -16.08 17.85 -13.44
CA GLU A 211 -16.27 18.83 -14.51
C GLU A 211 -17.54 19.64 -14.21
N GLY A 212 -17.38 20.97 -14.15
CA GLY A 212 -18.47 21.91 -13.82
C GLY A 212 -19.27 22.38 -15.03
#